data_AF-A0A3M1A6L3-F1
#
_entry.id   AF-A0A3M1A6L3-F1
#
_cell.length_a   1.000
_cell.length_b   1.000
_cell.length_c   1.000
_cell.angle_alpha   90.00
_cell.angle_beta   90.00
_cell.angle_gamma   90.00
#
_symmetry.space_group_name_H-M   'P 1'
#
loop_
_entity.id
_entity.type
_entity.pdbx_description
1 polymer ?
#
loop_
_entity_poly.entity_id
_entity_poly.type
_entity_poly.pdbx_seq_one_letter_code
_entity_poly.pdbx_strand_id
1 'polypeptide(L)'
;KDEYYRVAFNRLFDSARLAVMAFLNTENSRWGQLRKALPKPFKEQFRRIVNTLHIQYSYDGNYPKDDPAGAFTHWRQEVEEFITKLEQKADQTK
;
A
#
# COMPACT_ATOMS: atom_id res chain seq x y z
N LYS A 1 14.51 -3.24 -16.96
CA LYS A 1 14.62 -2.00 -16.14
C LYS A 1 13.24 -1.50 -15.74
N ASP A 2 12.35 -1.23 -16.71
CA ASP A 2 10.96 -0.82 -16.44
C ASP A 2 10.17 -1.84 -15.60
N GLU A 3 10.18 -3.11 -16.02
CA GLU A 3 9.51 -4.21 -15.33
C GLU A 3 9.92 -4.33 -13.85
N TYR A 4 11.22 -4.18 -13.55
CA TYR A 4 11.71 -4.27 -12.16
C TYR A 4 11.18 -3.13 -11.28
N TYR A 5 11.04 -1.91 -11.80
CA TYR A 5 10.42 -0.82 -11.05
C TYR A 5 8.94 -1.08 -10.81
N ARG A 6 8.20 -1.54 -11.83
CA ARG A 6 6.79 -1.90 -11.70
C ARG A 6 6.57 -2.97 -10.63
N VAL A 7 7.40 -4.01 -10.65
CA VAL A 7 7.40 -5.07 -9.63
C VAL A 7 7.73 -4.49 -8.25
N ALA A 8 8.74 -3.63 -8.13
CA ALA A 8 9.12 -3.04 -6.86
C ALA A 8 7.98 -2.21 -6.25
N PHE A 9 7.32 -1.34 -7.03
CA PHE A 9 6.14 -0.60 -6.56
C PHE A 9 4.99 -1.53 -6.16
N ASN A 10 4.78 -2.61 -6.91
CA ASN A 10 3.77 -3.61 -6.54
C ASN A 10 4.10 -4.30 -5.21
N ARG A 11 5.38 -4.54 -4.89
CA ARG A 11 5.79 -5.12 -3.61
C ARG A 11 5.46 -4.20 -2.43
N LEU A 12 5.63 -2.89 -2.58
CA LEU A 12 5.19 -1.92 -1.57
C LEU A 12 3.67 -1.98 -1.34
N PHE A 13 2.88 -2.06 -2.42
CA PHE A 13 1.44 -2.28 -2.31
C PHE A 13 1.10 -3.60 -1.60
N ASP A 14 1.74 -4.71 -1.98
CA ASP A 14 1.50 -6.02 -1.37
C ASP A 14 1.80 -6.02 0.13
N SER A 15 2.87 -5.36 0.57
CA SER A 15 3.16 -5.18 2.01
C SER A 15 2.03 -4.44 2.72
N ALA A 16 1.55 -3.32 2.17
CA ALA A 16 0.42 -2.59 2.74
C ALA A 16 -0.86 -3.45 2.77
N ARG A 17 -1.11 -4.26 1.73
CA ARG A 17 -2.25 -5.17 1.64
C ARG A 17 -2.22 -6.25 2.72
N LEU A 18 -1.06 -6.88 2.93
CA LEU A 18 -0.87 -7.89 3.98
C LEU A 18 -1.04 -7.30 5.38
N ALA A 19 -0.53 -6.09 5.63
CA ALA A 19 -0.74 -5.41 6.91
C ALA A 19 -2.22 -5.12 7.18
N VAL A 20 -2.99 -4.72 6.15
CA VAL A 20 -4.44 -4.54 6.28
C VAL A 20 -5.16 -5.87 6.54
N MET A 21 -4.74 -6.95 5.89
CA MET A 21 -5.31 -8.29 6.14
C MET A 21 -5.06 -8.73 7.59
N ALA A 22 -3.85 -8.52 8.11
CA ALA A 22 -3.50 -8.80 9.50
C ALA A 22 -4.32 -7.93 10.47
N PHE A 23 -4.43 -6.61 10.20
CA PHE A 23 -5.21 -5.68 11.02
C PHE A 23 -6.69 -6.06 11.09
N LEU A 24 -7.27 -6.50 9.96
CA LEU A 24 -8.68 -6.92 9.88
C LEU A 24 -8.90 -8.39 10.28
N ASN A 25 -7.84 -9.13 10.60
CA ASN A 25 -7.84 -10.57 10.85
C ASN A 25 -8.64 -11.35 9.78
N THR A 26 -8.29 -11.14 8.50
CA THR A 26 -9.03 -11.72 7.37
C THR A 26 -8.11 -12.36 6.33
N GLU A 27 -8.57 -13.49 5.77
CA GLU A 27 -7.93 -14.14 4.63
C GLU A 27 -8.32 -13.49 3.28
N ASN A 28 -9.28 -12.56 3.29
CA ASN A 28 -9.72 -11.90 2.08
C ASN A 28 -8.63 -10.98 1.51
N SER A 29 -8.09 -11.33 0.35
CA SER A 29 -7.01 -10.58 -0.31
C SER A 29 -7.49 -9.48 -1.25
N ARG A 30 -8.79 -9.35 -1.53
CA ARG A 30 -9.31 -8.39 -2.52
C ARG A 30 -9.22 -6.97 -1.96
N TRP A 31 -8.31 -6.16 -2.49
CA TRP A 31 -8.07 -4.78 -2.01
C TRP A 31 -9.36 -3.93 -1.97
N GLY A 32 -10.30 -4.15 -2.90
CA GLY A 32 -11.57 -3.44 -2.92
C GLY A 32 -12.48 -3.75 -1.73
N GLN A 33 -12.42 -4.98 -1.22
CA GLN A 33 -13.15 -5.41 -0.01
C GLN A 33 -12.39 -4.98 1.25
N LEU A 34 -11.08 -5.17 1.28
CA LEU A 34 -10.21 -4.68 2.38
C LEU A 34 -10.41 -3.19 2.65
N ARG A 35 -10.39 -2.37 1.59
CA ARG A 35 -10.64 -0.92 1.69
C ARG A 35 -12.00 -0.57 2.27
N LYS A 36 -13.04 -1.37 1.99
CA LYS A 36 -14.40 -1.12 2.51
C LYS A 36 -14.50 -1.42 4.00
N ALA A 37 -13.72 -2.39 4.49
CA ALA A 37 -13.69 -2.82 5.88
C ALA A 37 -12.81 -1.93 6.77
N LEU A 38 -11.85 -1.19 6.20
CA LEU A 38 -11.00 -0.28 6.96
C LEU A 38 -11.79 0.91 7.55
N PRO A 39 -11.56 1.28 8.83
CA PRO A 39 -12.05 2.53 9.39
C PRO A 39 -11.27 3.73 8.83
N LYS A 40 -11.82 4.93 9.00
CA LYS A 40 -11.05 6.17 8.77
C LYS A 40 -10.03 6.34 9.92
N PRO A 41 -8.82 6.85 9.65
CA PRO A 41 -8.34 7.39 8.37
C PRO A 41 -7.73 6.33 7.42
N PHE A 42 -7.47 5.10 7.88
CA PHE A 42 -6.76 4.06 7.11
C PHE A 42 -7.37 3.77 5.75
N LYS A 43 -8.70 3.81 5.64
CA LYS A 43 -9.41 3.65 4.38
C LYS A 43 -8.93 4.57 3.27
N GLU A 44 -8.70 5.84 3.57
CA GLU A 44 -8.30 6.85 2.56
C GLU A 44 -6.82 6.71 2.22
N GLN A 45 -5.96 6.45 3.21
CA GLN A 45 -4.54 6.20 2.97
C GLN A 45 -4.34 4.93 2.13
N PHE A 46 -5.04 3.83 2.46
CA PHE A 46 -4.98 2.60 1.67
C PHE A 46 -5.49 2.79 0.24
N ARG A 47 -6.54 3.61 0.03
CA ARG A 47 -7.00 3.98 -1.30
C ARG A 47 -5.90 4.68 -2.11
N ARG A 48 -5.15 5.59 -1.50
CA ARG A 48 -4.05 6.32 -2.14
C ARG A 48 -2.92 5.37 -2.56
N ILE A 49 -2.57 4.44 -1.68
CA ILE A 49 -1.56 3.39 -1.92
C ILE A 49 -1.99 2.52 -3.10
N VAL A 50 -3.22 1.97 -3.10
CA VAL A 50 -3.75 1.14 -4.19
C VAL A 50 -3.71 1.89 -5.52
N ASN A 51 -4.30 3.08 -5.56
CA ASN A 51 -4.45 3.84 -6.79
C ASN A 51 -3.10 4.21 -7.41
N THR A 52 -2.10 4.49 -6.57
CA THR A 52 -0.79 4.91 -7.09
C THR A 52 0.11 3.73 -7.37
N LEU A 53 0.36 2.88 -6.38
CA LEU A 53 1.37 1.83 -6.48
C LEU A 53 0.91 0.64 -7.32
N HIS A 54 -0.33 0.19 -7.14
CA HIS A 54 -0.85 -0.97 -7.84
C HIS A 54 -1.40 -0.60 -9.22
N ILE A 55 -2.24 0.44 -9.31
CA ILE A 55 -2.89 0.82 -10.57
C ILE A 55 -1.92 1.65 -11.42
N GLN A 56 -1.61 2.88 -11.02
CA GLN A 56 -0.82 3.77 -11.89
C GLN A 56 0.59 3.25 -12.15
N TYR A 57 1.33 2.83 -11.12
CA TYR A 57 2.77 2.54 -11.27
C TYR A 57 3.02 1.11 -11.73
N SER A 58 2.41 0.12 -11.08
CA SER A 58 2.60 -1.29 -11.42
C SER A 58 1.80 -1.69 -12.68
N TYR A 59 0.48 -1.48 -12.70
CA TYR A 59 -0.37 -1.93 -13.80
C TYR A 59 -0.20 -1.06 -15.05
N ASP A 60 -0.37 0.27 -14.94
CA ASP A 60 -0.30 1.18 -16.09
C ASP A 60 1.14 1.57 -16.47
N GLY A 61 2.10 1.41 -15.57
CA GLY A 61 3.50 1.80 -15.81
C GLY A 61 3.77 3.31 -15.71
N ASN A 62 2.81 4.10 -15.23
CA ASN A 62 2.84 5.56 -15.11
C ASN A 62 3.58 6.05 -13.85
N TYR A 63 4.76 5.48 -13.57
CA TYR A 63 5.63 5.96 -12.49
C TYR A 63 6.61 7.04 -13.01
N PRO A 64 7.14 7.92 -12.14
CA PRO A 64 8.13 8.93 -12.52
C PRO A 64 9.39 8.30 -13.12
N LYS A 65 9.56 8.41 -14.44
CA LYS A 65 10.66 7.77 -15.18
C LYS A 65 11.98 8.54 -15.06
N ASP A 66 11.87 9.84 -14.82
CA ASP A 66 12.95 10.78 -14.59
C ASP A 66 13.63 10.57 -13.23
N ASP A 67 12.85 10.27 -12.18
CA ASP A 67 13.37 9.90 -10.86
C ASP A 67 12.61 8.72 -10.21
N PRO A 68 12.84 7.48 -10.69
CA PRO A 68 12.15 6.32 -10.14
C PRO A 68 12.65 5.94 -8.74
N ALA A 69 13.89 6.28 -8.39
CA ALA A 69 14.48 5.95 -7.09
C ALA A 69 13.95 6.87 -5.98
N GLY A 70 13.81 8.17 -6.24
CA GLY A 70 13.19 9.10 -5.32
C GLY A 70 11.71 8.77 -5.11
N ALA A 71 10.97 8.50 -6.20
CA ALA A 71 9.58 8.06 -6.12
C ALA A 71 9.42 6.77 -5.29
N PHE A 72 10.29 5.79 -5.48
CA PHE A 72 10.29 4.57 -4.68
C PHE A 72 10.58 4.84 -3.20
N THR A 73 11.57 5.68 -2.90
CA THR A 73 11.93 6.02 -1.51
C THR A 73 10.77 6.72 -0.78
N HIS A 74 10.12 7.68 -1.44
CA HIS A 74 8.95 8.36 -0.90
C HIS A 74 7.82 7.38 -0.58
N TRP A 75 7.45 6.53 -1.55
CA TRP A 75 6.36 5.58 -1.34
C TRP A 75 6.69 4.48 -0.33
N ARG A 76 7.97 4.11 -0.20
CA ARG A 76 8.40 3.19 0.85
C ARG A 76 8.14 3.78 2.24
N GLN A 77 8.46 5.05 2.45
CA GLN A 77 8.20 5.76 3.72
C GLN A 77 6.69 5.87 3.99
N GLU A 78 5.89 6.24 2.99
CA GLU A 78 4.43 6.33 3.14
C GLU A 78 3.79 4.98 3.51
N VAL A 79 4.29 3.88 2.93
CA VAL A 79 3.83 2.52 3.26
C VAL A 79 4.29 2.09 4.65
N GLU A 80 5.54 2.37 5.03
CA GLU A 80 6.07 2.11 6.37
C GLU A 80 5.23 2.81 7.44
N GLU A 81 4.99 4.12 7.27
CA GLU A 81 4.13 4.87 8.19
C GLU A 81 2.71 4.32 8.26
N PHE A 82 2.13 3.92 7.12
CA PHE A 82 0.80 3.33 7.09
C PHE A 82 0.74 2.04 7.93
N ILE A 83 1.73 1.16 7.77
CA ILE A 83 1.83 -0.10 8.50
C ILE A 83 2.00 0.18 10.00
N THR A 84 2.92 1.06 10.39
CA THR A 84 3.13 1.41 11.80
C THR A 84 1.87 1.95 12.45
N LYS A 85 1.11 2.81 11.76
CA LYS A 85 -0.15 3.36 12.29
C LYS A 85 -1.22 2.26 12.46
N LEU A 86 -1.28 1.27 11.56
CA LEU A 86 -2.18 0.12 11.71
C LEU A 86 -1.80 -0.73 12.93
N GLU A 87 -0.52 -1.02 13.12
CA GLU A 87 -0.02 -1.81 14.26
C GLU A 87 -0.34 -1.13 15.58
N GLN A 88 -0.03 0.17 15.70
CA GLN A 88 -0.38 0.96 16.89
C GLN A 88 -1.88 0.93 17.19
N LYS A 89 -2.73 1.00 16.15
CA LYS A 89 -4.18 0.92 16.35
C LYS A 89 -4.64 -0.47 16.78
N ALA A 90 -4.05 -1.52 16.24
CA ALA A 90 -4.38 -2.89 16.62
C ALA A 90 -4.06 -3.15 18.10
N ASP A 91 -2.91 -2.67 18.58
CA ASP A 91 -2.48 -2.86 19.97
C ASP A 91 -3.30 -2.02 20.96
N GLN A 92 -3.83 -0.87 20.56
CA GLN A 92 -4.78 -0.09 21.38
C GLN A 92 -6.16 -0.73 21.53
N THR A 93 -6.46 -1.77 20.74
CA THR A 93 -7.77 -2.43 20.74
C THR A 93 -7.72 -3.82 21.41
N LYS A 94 -6.53 -4.23 21.88
CA LYS A 94 -6.33 -5.40 22.75
C LYS A 94 -6.45 -4.99 24.21
#